data_AF-A0A366WL03-F1
#
_entry.id   AF-A0A366WL03-F1
#
_cell.length_a   1.000
_cell.length_b   1.000
_cell.length_c   1.000
_cell.angle_alpha   90.00
_cell.angle_beta   90.00
_cell.angle_gamma   90.00
#
_symmetry.space_group_name_H-M   'P 1'
#
loop_
_entity.id
_entity.type
_entity.pdbx_description
1 polymer ?
#
loop_
_entity_poly.entity_id
_entity_poly.type
_entity_poly.pdbx_seq_one_letter_code
_entity_poly.pdbx_strand_id
1 'polypeptide(L)'
;MAGCQSLPDKTPANKPDNENLPSGSGNSDQNTVLLSARHCLSEYVRDQSRVHYGPCLKIISVGDKTPQVRDDGFIALPIATSLTLGVSCVYRHADGSPIPLTMETTEFSITPQTFTEPGKRWYLHANTKARQVIGCVPTLSRSTTPTYKTD
;
A
#
# COMPACT_ATOMS: atom_id res chain seq x y z
N MET A 1 -16.05 -52.05 -41.56
CA MET A 1 -16.97 -51.29 -40.68
C MET A 1 -16.15 -50.13 -40.12
N ALA A 2 -16.23 -48.95 -40.75
CA ALA A 2 -16.99 -47.78 -40.27
C ALA A 2 -16.50 -47.30 -38.88
N GLY A 3 -16.00 -46.08 -38.65
CA GLY A 3 -15.99 -44.89 -39.49
C GLY A 3 -15.16 -43.72 -38.92
N CYS A 4 -15.13 -42.63 -39.68
CA CYS A 4 -14.50 -41.33 -39.40
C CYS A 4 -15.19 -40.55 -38.28
N GLN A 5 -14.49 -39.63 -37.62
CA GLN A 5 -14.97 -38.28 -37.28
C GLN A 5 -13.82 -37.36 -36.80
N SER A 6 -14.07 -36.05 -36.89
CA SER A 6 -13.12 -34.97 -37.23
C SER A 6 -12.67 -34.08 -36.05
N LEU A 7 -11.62 -33.26 -36.33
CA LEU A 7 -11.00 -32.07 -35.68
C LEU A 7 -11.97 -31.07 -34.97
N PRO A 8 -11.54 -30.04 -34.15
CA PRO A 8 -10.29 -29.25 -34.25
C PRO A 8 -9.65 -28.65 -32.94
N ASP A 9 -8.49 -28.00 -33.16
CA ASP A 9 -7.83 -26.86 -32.47
C ASP A 9 -8.35 -26.34 -31.10
N LYS A 10 -7.44 -26.19 -30.13
CA LYS A 10 -7.55 -25.11 -29.13
C LYS A 10 -6.19 -24.62 -28.64
N THR A 11 -5.86 -23.43 -29.11
CA THR A 11 -4.85 -22.46 -28.65
C THR A 11 -4.62 -22.46 -27.13
N PRO A 12 -3.38 -22.27 -26.64
CA PRO A 12 -3.16 -21.92 -25.24
C PRO A 12 -3.72 -20.50 -25.02
N ALA A 13 -4.81 -20.40 -24.27
CA ALA A 13 -5.32 -19.12 -23.81
C ALA A 13 -4.29 -18.53 -22.84
N ASN A 14 -3.61 -17.48 -23.30
CA ASN A 14 -2.99 -16.46 -22.45
C ASN A 14 -3.95 -16.09 -21.32
N LYS A 15 -3.65 -16.54 -20.10
CA LYS A 15 -4.18 -15.93 -18.88
C LYS A 15 -3.12 -14.92 -18.44
N PRO A 16 -3.41 -13.61 -18.41
CA PRO A 16 -2.66 -12.76 -17.51
C PRO A 16 -3.04 -13.21 -16.08
N ASP A 17 -2.03 -13.64 -15.32
CA ASP A 17 -2.11 -13.83 -13.87
C ASP A 17 -2.61 -12.54 -13.23
N ASN A 18 -3.92 -12.49 -12.98
CA ASN A 18 -4.50 -11.55 -12.05
C ASN A 18 -4.65 -12.28 -10.72
N GLU A 19 -3.51 -12.52 -10.06
CA GLU A 19 -3.48 -12.96 -8.66
C GLU A 19 -3.91 -11.81 -7.75
N ASN A 20 -5.21 -11.56 -7.75
CA ASN A 20 -5.82 -10.62 -6.81
C ASN A 20 -7.20 -11.14 -6.41
N LEU A 21 -7.26 -12.31 -5.76
CA LEU A 21 -8.39 -12.65 -4.89
C LEU A 21 -7.96 -13.51 -3.68
N PRO A 22 -8.61 -13.31 -2.52
CA PRO A 22 -8.02 -13.55 -1.22
C PRO A 22 -8.38 -14.93 -0.65
N SER A 23 -7.44 -15.53 0.08
CA SER A 23 -7.73 -16.66 0.96
C SER A 23 -7.74 -16.16 2.40
N GLY A 24 -8.92 -15.80 2.93
CA GLY A 24 -9.05 -15.52 4.37
C GLY A 24 -10.26 -14.69 4.78
N SER A 25 -11.14 -15.34 5.55
CA SER A 25 -12.26 -14.85 6.38
C SER A 25 -13.48 -14.24 5.70
N GLY A 26 -14.60 -14.98 5.78
CA GLY A 26 -15.91 -14.52 5.35
C GLY A 26 -16.50 -13.41 6.24
N ASN A 27 -17.26 -12.55 5.57
CA ASN A 27 -18.45 -11.85 6.04
C ASN A 27 -18.33 -10.66 7.03
N SER A 28 -17.13 -10.10 7.26
CA SER A 28 -16.99 -8.78 7.91
C SER A 28 -16.45 -7.68 6.96
N ASP A 29 -16.03 -8.05 5.75
CA ASP A 29 -15.24 -7.20 4.84
C ASP A 29 -16.09 -6.47 3.77
N GLN A 30 -17.42 -6.51 3.85
CA GLN A 30 -18.27 -5.95 2.78
C GLN A 30 -18.30 -4.41 2.74
N ASN A 31 -17.89 -3.73 3.80
CA ASN A 31 -17.95 -2.27 3.90
C ASN A 31 -16.63 -1.63 4.34
N THR A 32 -15.51 -2.30 4.03
CA THR A 32 -14.17 -1.86 4.43
C THR A 32 -13.21 -1.85 3.26
N VAL A 33 -12.21 -0.97 3.33
CA VAL A 33 -10.98 -1.05 2.54
C VAL A 33 -9.83 -1.60 3.39
N LEU A 34 -8.78 -2.05 2.73
CA LEU A 34 -7.53 -2.44 3.36
C LEU A 34 -6.47 -1.36 3.09
N LEU A 35 -5.94 -0.75 4.14
CA LEU A 35 -4.86 0.23 4.05
C LEU A 35 -3.56 -0.39 4.58
N SER A 36 -2.47 -0.36 3.80
CA SER A 36 -1.18 -0.85 4.27
C SER A 36 -0.74 -0.07 5.51
N ALA A 37 -0.37 -0.78 6.58
CA ALA A 37 0.03 -0.16 7.84
C ALA A 37 1.40 0.53 7.75
N ARG A 38 2.19 0.21 6.73
CA ARG A 38 3.54 0.74 6.53
C ARG A 38 3.91 0.85 5.04
N HIS A 39 4.86 1.72 4.75
CA HIS A 39 5.51 1.82 3.45
C HIS A 39 6.94 2.33 3.59
N CYS A 40 7.92 1.63 3.02
CA CYS A 40 9.32 2.04 3.07
C CYS A 40 9.82 2.44 1.68
N LEU A 41 10.16 3.72 1.49
CA LEU A 41 10.69 4.20 0.23
C LEU A 41 12.11 3.66 0.01
N SER A 42 12.38 3.15 -1.18
CA SER A 42 13.73 2.83 -1.64
C SER A 42 13.82 3.12 -3.13
N GLU A 43 14.90 3.76 -3.55
CA GLU A 43 15.11 4.17 -4.94
C GLU A 43 16.47 3.67 -5.43
N TYR A 44 16.50 3.04 -6.60
CA TYR A 44 17.76 2.71 -7.25
C TYR A 44 18.31 3.93 -7.99
N VAL A 45 19.50 4.39 -7.60
CA VAL A 45 20.13 5.54 -8.26
C VAL A 45 21.21 5.05 -9.21
N ARG A 46 20.91 5.14 -10.50
CA ARG A 46 21.77 4.67 -11.60
C ARG A 46 23.17 5.28 -11.54
N ASP A 47 23.27 6.59 -11.32
CA ASP A 47 24.56 7.32 -11.30
C ASP A 47 25.54 6.84 -10.23
N GLN A 48 25.03 6.18 -9.19
CA GLN A 48 25.83 5.67 -8.08
C GLN A 48 25.77 4.14 -7.95
N SER A 49 25.09 3.47 -8.90
CA SER A 49 24.85 2.02 -8.93
C SER A 49 24.47 1.44 -7.57
N ARG A 50 23.63 2.16 -6.81
CA ARG A 50 23.25 1.79 -5.43
C ARG A 50 21.81 2.16 -5.11
N VAL A 51 21.22 1.39 -4.20
CA VAL A 51 19.91 1.68 -3.61
C VAL A 51 20.06 2.76 -2.53
N HIS A 52 19.26 3.81 -2.64
CA HIS A 52 19.07 4.81 -1.60
C HIS A 52 17.84 4.45 -0.78
N TYR A 53 18.02 4.39 0.53
CA TYR A 53 16.95 4.09 1.47
C TYR A 53 16.32 5.41 1.93
N GLY A 54 15.07 5.61 1.55
CA GLY A 54 14.28 6.77 1.96
C GLY A 54 13.59 6.57 3.30
N PRO A 55 12.58 7.40 3.62
CA PRO A 55 11.79 7.24 4.84
C PRO A 55 10.90 5.99 4.79
N CYS A 56 10.67 5.41 5.96
CA CYS A 56 9.57 4.49 6.22
C CYS A 56 8.43 5.25 6.89
N LEU A 57 7.25 5.15 6.27
CA LEU A 57 5.97 5.57 6.81
C LEU A 57 5.35 4.43 7.59
N LYS A 58 4.80 4.72 8.77
CA LYS A 58 4.01 3.81 9.59
C LYS A 58 2.78 4.52 10.12
N ILE A 59 1.63 3.86 10.05
CA ILE A 59 0.41 4.32 10.72
C ILE A 59 0.55 4.01 12.22
N ILE A 60 0.40 5.04 13.06
CA ILE A 60 0.55 4.96 14.51
C ILE A 60 -0.79 5.15 15.25
N SER A 61 -1.79 5.77 14.61
CA SER A 61 -3.16 5.86 15.13
C SER A 61 -4.22 5.87 14.01
N VAL A 62 -5.43 5.43 14.35
CA VAL A 62 -6.65 5.52 13.54
C VAL A 62 -7.72 6.17 14.42
N GLY A 63 -8.00 7.46 14.18
CA GLY A 63 -8.63 8.32 15.17
C GLY A 63 -7.80 8.33 16.46
N ASP A 64 -8.47 8.14 17.60
CA ASP A 64 -7.83 8.11 18.92
C ASP A 64 -7.36 6.70 19.34
N LYS A 65 -7.31 5.74 18.41
CA LYS A 65 -7.04 4.33 18.70
C LYS A 65 -5.75 3.86 18.06
N THR A 66 -5.10 2.89 18.71
CA THR A 66 -3.98 2.14 18.11
C THR A 66 -4.48 1.30 16.93
N PRO A 67 -3.79 1.34 15.77
CA PRO A 67 -4.20 0.59 14.58
C PRO A 67 -4.19 -0.92 14.87
N GLN A 68 -5.27 -1.59 14.47
CA GLN A 68 -5.36 -3.05 14.49
C GLN A 68 -4.79 -3.58 13.17
N VAL A 69 -3.50 -3.93 13.18
CA VAL A 69 -2.78 -4.44 12.00
C VAL A 69 -2.99 -5.95 11.91
N ARG A 70 -3.49 -6.41 10.76
CA ARG A 70 -3.68 -7.83 10.43
C ARG A 70 -2.34 -8.49 10.12
N ASP A 71 -2.33 -9.82 10.06
CA ASP A 71 -1.13 -10.62 9.74
C ASP A 71 -0.54 -10.31 8.36
N ASP A 72 -1.37 -9.85 7.41
CA ASP A 72 -0.94 -9.43 6.07
C ASP A 72 -0.35 -8.01 6.03
N GLY A 73 -0.28 -7.32 7.18
CA GLY A 73 0.27 -5.98 7.30
C GLY A 73 -0.69 -4.85 6.94
N PHE A 74 -1.98 -5.15 6.73
CA PHE A 74 -3.02 -4.16 6.44
C PHE A 74 -3.89 -3.84 7.66
N ILE A 75 -4.51 -2.66 7.64
CA ILE A 75 -5.55 -2.23 8.58
C ILE A 75 -6.86 -2.16 7.81
N ALA A 76 -7.93 -2.71 8.37
CA ALA A 76 -9.27 -2.56 7.81
C ALA A 76 -9.86 -1.21 8.24
N LEU A 77 -10.31 -0.39 7.28
CA LEU A 77 -10.95 0.89 7.53
C LEU A 77 -12.35 0.92 6.91
N PRO A 78 -13.34 1.53 7.57
CA PRO A 78 -14.68 1.66 7.01
C PRO A 78 -14.68 2.56 5.77
N ILE A 79 -15.49 2.21 4.78
CA ILE A 79 -15.76 3.10 3.64
C ILE A 79 -16.65 4.27 4.07
N ALA A 80 -16.67 5.33 3.26
CA ALA A 80 -17.55 6.48 3.41
C ALA A 80 -17.55 7.13 4.81
N THR A 81 -16.43 7.06 5.52
CA THR A 81 -16.29 7.52 6.91
C THR A 81 -15.14 8.50 7.03
N SER A 82 -15.36 9.62 7.73
CA SER A 82 -14.29 10.55 8.08
C SER A 82 -13.46 9.98 9.23
N LEU A 83 -12.14 9.98 9.08
CA LEU A 83 -11.22 9.59 10.14
C LEU A 83 -9.85 10.25 9.95
N THR A 84 -9.14 10.46 11.05
CA THR A 84 -7.77 11.00 11.03
C THR A 84 -6.79 9.86 11.29
N LEU A 85 -5.76 9.73 10.46
CA LEU A 85 -4.66 8.80 10.70
C LEU A 85 -3.48 9.56 11.29
N GLY A 86 -2.96 9.08 12.42
CA GLY A 86 -1.63 9.47 12.86
C GLY A 86 -0.60 8.66 12.10
N VAL A 87 0.36 9.36 11.48
CA VAL A 87 1.39 8.78 10.64
C VAL A 87 2.76 9.20 11.16
N SER A 88 3.68 8.25 11.27
CA SER A 88 5.08 8.52 11.56
C SER A 88 5.94 8.22 10.33
N CYS A 89 6.87 9.13 10.01
CA CYS A 89 7.90 8.91 9.02
C CYS A 89 9.27 8.93 9.71
N VAL A 90 10.16 8.01 9.33
CA VAL A 90 11.54 7.99 9.82
C VAL A 90 12.49 7.51 8.72
N TYR A 91 13.61 8.20 8.51
CA TYR A 91 14.67 7.70 7.63
C TYR A 91 15.37 6.52 8.26
N ARG A 92 16.01 5.71 7.41
CA ARG A 92 16.73 4.51 7.85
C ARG A 92 18.12 4.41 7.26
N HIS A 93 18.99 3.73 7.98
CA HIS A 93 20.23 3.23 7.46
C HIS A 93 19.99 2.04 6.51
N ALA A 94 21.03 1.62 5.80
CA ALA A 94 20.95 0.50 4.86
C ALA A 94 20.60 -0.85 5.52
N ASP A 95 20.90 -0.99 6.81
CA ASP A 95 20.53 -2.14 7.63
C ASP A 95 19.06 -2.10 8.12
N GLY A 96 18.32 -1.05 7.79
CA GLY A 96 16.93 -0.84 8.20
C GLY A 96 16.75 -0.16 9.55
N SER A 97 17.83 0.13 10.29
CA SER A 97 17.73 0.84 11.57
C SER A 97 17.28 2.29 11.37
N PRO A 98 16.41 2.83 12.24
CA PRO A 98 15.90 4.19 12.10
C PRO A 98 16.99 5.22 12.42
N ILE A 99 16.92 6.38 11.77
CA ILE A 99 17.73 7.56 12.08
C ILE A 99 16.88 8.47 12.99
N PRO A 100 17.06 8.46 14.33
CA PRO A 100 16.08 9.03 15.26
C PRO A 100 15.81 10.52 15.05
N LEU A 101 16.83 11.29 14.64
CA LEU A 101 16.73 12.74 14.38
C LEU A 101 15.84 13.10 13.19
N THR A 102 15.41 12.10 12.41
CA THR A 102 14.55 12.29 11.24
C THR A 102 13.11 11.83 11.47
N MET A 103 12.80 11.40 12.69
CA MET A 103 11.46 10.95 13.04
C MET A 103 10.52 12.16 13.08
N GLU A 104 9.50 12.10 12.24
CA GLU A 104 8.41 13.06 12.23
C GLU A 104 7.08 12.34 12.38
N THR A 105 6.09 13.07 12.89
CA THR A 105 4.70 12.64 12.93
C THR A 105 3.83 13.67 12.26
N THR A 106 2.85 13.21 11.50
CA THR A 106 1.87 14.04 10.84
C THR A 106 0.51 13.37 10.86
N GLU A 107 -0.54 14.14 10.63
CA GLU A 107 -1.89 13.63 10.48
C GLU A 107 -2.26 13.52 9.00
N PHE A 108 -3.03 12.50 8.66
CA PHE A 108 -3.63 12.32 7.34
C PHE A 108 -5.14 12.19 7.47
N SER A 109 -5.88 13.13 6.90
CA SER A 109 -7.33 13.15 6.95
C SER A 109 -7.92 12.29 5.83
N ILE A 110 -8.76 11.33 6.21
CA ILE A 110 -9.63 10.58 5.31
C ILE A 110 -11.02 11.21 5.38
N THR A 111 -11.62 11.42 4.21
CA THR A 111 -12.99 11.92 4.08
C THR A 111 -13.92 10.81 3.60
N PRO A 112 -15.25 11.00 3.68
CA PRO A 112 -16.21 10.03 3.16
C PRO A 112 -16.08 9.77 1.66
N GLN A 113 -15.34 10.61 0.93
CA GLN A 113 -15.10 10.48 -0.51
C GLN A 113 -13.78 9.76 -0.82
N THR A 114 -12.90 9.55 0.16
CA THR A 114 -11.60 8.90 -0.05
C THR A 114 -11.77 7.40 -0.33
N PHE A 115 -12.60 6.72 0.47
CA PHE A 115 -12.85 5.29 0.33
C PHE A 115 -14.32 5.07 0.00
N THR A 116 -14.64 4.94 -1.29
CA THR A 116 -16.02 4.78 -1.77
C THR A 116 -16.37 3.35 -2.15
N GLU A 117 -15.37 2.56 -2.55
CA GLU A 117 -15.54 1.16 -2.94
C GLU A 117 -14.94 0.21 -1.90
N PRO A 118 -15.69 -0.77 -1.40
CA PRO A 118 -15.15 -1.77 -0.48
C PRO A 118 -14.21 -2.76 -1.18
N GLY A 119 -13.43 -3.49 -0.39
CA GLY A 119 -12.54 -4.56 -0.86
C GLY A 119 -11.29 -4.06 -1.60
N LYS A 120 -11.06 -2.75 -1.70
CA LYS A 120 -9.87 -2.18 -2.32
C LYS A 120 -8.70 -2.15 -1.35
N ARG A 121 -7.49 -2.31 -1.90
CA ARG A 121 -6.23 -2.07 -1.20
C ARG A 121 -5.72 -0.67 -1.52
N TRP A 122 -5.21 -0.02 -0.48
CA TRP A 122 -4.69 1.33 -0.52
C TRP A 122 -3.34 1.40 0.18
N TYR A 123 -2.53 2.39 -0.19
CA TYR A 123 -1.17 2.56 0.28
C TYR A 123 -0.92 4.04 0.56
N LEU A 124 -0.49 4.34 1.78
CA LEU A 124 0.11 5.63 2.10
C LEU A 124 1.60 5.56 1.81
N HIS A 125 2.08 6.40 0.91
CA HIS A 125 3.48 6.50 0.56
C HIS A 125 4.15 7.63 1.31
N ALA A 126 5.36 7.36 1.79
CA ALA A 126 6.26 8.42 2.21
C ALA A 126 6.69 9.20 0.96
N ASN A 127 6.21 10.43 0.78
CA ASN A 127 6.62 11.30 -0.30
C ASN A 127 7.88 12.07 0.09
N THR A 128 8.43 12.78 -0.89
CA THR A 128 9.77 13.38 -0.94
C THR A 128 10.84 12.32 -1.20
N LYS A 129 11.68 12.59 -2.21
CA LYS A 129 12.70 11.67 -2.72
C LYS A 129 13.53 11.11 -1.57
N ALA A 130 14.16 9.95 -1.74
CA ALA A 130 15.07 9.38 -0.73
C ALA A 130 16.28 10.29 -0.37
N ARG A 131 16.36 11.48 -0.97
CA ARG A 131 17.44 12.46 -0.84
C ARG A 131 16.91 13.81 -0.34
N GLN A 132 17.58 14.33 0.68
CA GLN A 132 17.66 15.75 1.05
C GLN A 132 16.37 16.49 1.45
N VAL A 133 15.28 15.80 1.79
CA VAL A 133 14.10 16.49 2.35
C VAL A 133 13.66 15.78 3.62
N ILE A 134 13.71 16.54 4.73
CA ILE A 134 13.03 16.18 5.98
C ILE A 134 11.58 16.63 5.77
N GLY A 135 10.64 15.69 5.73
CA GLY A 135 9.22 16.02 5.58
C GLY A 135 8.35 14.78 5.39
N CYS A 136 7.55 14.47 6.40
CA CYS A 136 6.49 13.47 6.32
C CYS A 136 5.28 14.05 5.56
N VAL A 137 5.28 13.91 4.23
CA VAL A 137 4.14 14.31 3.39
C VAL A 137 3.49 13.05 2.80
N PRO A 138 2.59 12.38 3.52
CA PRO A 138 1.96 11.16 3.05
C PRO A 138 1.09 11.40 1.80
N THR A 139 1.21 10.54 0.80
CA THR A 139 0.30 10.47 -0.37
C THR A 139 -0.43 9.15 -0.41
N LEU A 140 -1.72 9.15 -0.72
CA LEU A 140 -2.56 7.96 -0.71
C LEU A 140 -2.83 7.47 -2.14
N SER A 141 -2.53 6.22 -2.47
CA SER A 141 -2.85 5.67 -3.79
C SER A 141 -3.24 4.20 -3.70
N ARG A 142 -3.83 3.69 -4.79
CA ARG A 142 -4.07 2.25 -4.97
C ARG A 142 -2.84 1.53 -5.54
N SER A 143 -1.85 2.27 -6.05
CA SER A 143 -0.59 1.68 -6.50
C SER A 143 0.29 1.27 -5.32
N THR A 144 1.06 0.19 -5.48
CA THR A 144 2.13 -0.18 -4.54
C THR A 144 3.37 0.71 -4.71
N THR A 145 3.49 1.42 -5.83
CA THR A 145 4.59 2.35 -6.11
C THR A 145 4.24 3.77 -5.64
N PRO A 146 5.20 4.51 -5.05
CA PRO A 146 4.96 5.90 -4.63
C PRO A 146 4.37 6.77 -5.74
N THR A 147 3.28 7.46 -5.41
CA THR A 147 2.69 8.49 -6.26
C THR A 147 2.91 9.86 -5.64
N TYR A 148 3.02 10.89 -6.49
CA TYR A 148 3.19 12.28 -6.04
C TYR A 148 1.85 12.97 -5.72
N LYS A 149 0.72 12.26 -5.90
CA LYS A 149 -0.64 12.76 -5.69
C LYS A 149 -1.48 11.70 -5.01
N THR A 150 -2.40 12.17 -4.18
CA THR A 150 -3.46 11.33 -3.62
C THR A 150 -4.50 11.04 -4.70
N ASP A 151 -4.90 9.78 -4.81
CA ASP A 151 -6.01 9.28 -5.63
C ASP A 151 -7.37 9.81 -5.12
#